data_AF-A0A5D0GGC0-F1
#
_entry.id   AF-A0A5D0GGC0-F1
#
_cell.length_a   1.000
_cell.length_b   1.000
_cell.length_c   1.000
_cell.angle_alpha   90.00
_cell.angle_beta   90.00
_cell.angle_gamma   90.00
#
_symmetry.space_group_name_H-M   'P 1'
#
loop_
_entity.id
_entity.type
_entity.pdbx_description
1 polymer ?
#
loop_
_entity_poly.entity_id
_entity_poly.type
_entity_poly.pdbx_seq_one_letter_code
_entity_poly.pdbx_strand_id
1 'polypeptide(L)'
;MNKTTLLQVLSFLIFIFNFSGYAQSELLNDKEIIRLTNLLKKHAKNQDSVTYYANKLLKYSEENNLDYWRYSAYVALGNAQRTSNNTIESNNYYYKALHIAEQLSDSQSQYMVMNNIALNHKSLMQFDSAYYYFKKLDTYHSNQLEVLPASMAKMNIGLSFLQFQKLDSAAYYLNKSYTGFKEINNKRFIAQNLYLFAELQFQKKDNNKAISYADSSLNIAKENKLDMLLPSNYILLSRIYSSQGDEELANKYANLARESKPRVMDFSKSGISVLNENIKIKKAKEYESRLNEVEDSNLFLRSNLFIAILIILILSVIVYRFFKKHKDTENDVKEIQQKLEKIKESKLEDVTKEDKVIHLKSKASINSSNILYIKSDGHYVEYYLDAKRNPEIDRNTMIEVEKSLPSNSFIRIHKSYIVNINRIKIINSNKVMLDNGEWINLSRVYKQDLKDILNKE
;
A
#
# COMPACT_ATOMS: atom_id res chain seq x y z
N MET A 1 20.10 18.58 -22.38
CA MET A 1 19.64 17.34 -21.72
C MET A 1 19.37 16.31 -22.81
N ASN A 2 20.04 15.16 -22.82
CA ASN A 2 19.94 14.20 -23.93
C ASN A 2 18.60 13.43 -23.90
N LYS A 3 18.08 13.06 -25.08
CA LYS A 3 16.79 12.33 -25.24
C LYS A 3 16.69 11.05 -24.40
N THR A 4 17.81 10.38 -24.17
CA THR A 4 17.89 9.11 -23.42
C THR A 4 17.49 9.26 -21.96
N THR A 5 17.86 10.37 -21.31
CA THR A 5 17.49 10.67 -19.91
C THR A 5 16.00 10.96 -19.75
N LEU A 6 15.32 11.49 -20.78
CA LEU A 6 13.88 11.77 -20.71
C LEU A 6 13.05 10.49 -20.83
N LEU A 7 13.47 9.54 -21.68
CA LEU A 7 12.78 8.25 -21.87
C LEU A 7 12.88 7.34 -20.63
N GLN A 8 14.02 7.37 -19.93
CA GLN A 8 14.24 6.58 -18.71
C GLN A 8 13.36 7.06 -17.55
N VAL A 9 13.15 8.38 -17.41
CA VAL A 9 12.25 8.96 -16.40
C VAL A 9 10.79 8.60 -16.69
N LEU A 10 10.36 8.63 -17.97
CA LEU A 10 9.00 8.24 -18.35
C LEU A 10 8.72 6.75 -18.10
N SER A 11 9.67 5.87 -18.42
CA SER A 11 9.51 4.42 -18.17
C SER A 11 9.44 4.10 -16.67
N PHE A 12 10.18 4.82 -15.84
CA PHE A 12 10.16 4.65 -14.39
C PHE A 12 8.81 5.09 -13.78
N LEU A 13 8.21 6.17 -14.30
CA LEU A 13 6.88 6.62 -13.88
C LEU A 13 5.76 5.64 -14.27
N ILE A 14 5.82 5.05 -15.47
CA ILE A 14 4.84 4.05 -15.92
C ILE A 14 4.95 2.74 -15.10
N PHE A 15 6.15 2.39 -14.65
CA PHE A 15 6.37 1.20 -13.83
C PHE A 15 5.76 1.35 -12.42
N ILE A 16 5.78 2.56 -11.84
CA ILE A 16 5.17 2.84 -10.52
C ILE A 16 3.63 2.76 -10.56
N PHE A 17 3.00 3.08 -11.69
CA PHE A 17 1.53 3.04 -11.82
C PHE A 17 0.95 1.64 -12.05
N ASN A 18 1.76 0.64 -12.41
CA ASN A 18 1.26 -0.70 -12.76
C ASN A 18 1.37 -1.75 -11.64
N PHE A 19 1.93 -1.41 -10.48
CA PHE A 19 2.13 -2.37 -9.38
C PHE A 19 1.72 -1.77 -8.03
N SER A 20 0.43 -1.87 -7.69
CA SER A 20 -0.05 -2.09 -6.31
C SER A 20 -1.57 -1.95 -6.18
N GLY A 21 -2.26 -3.04 -5.84
CA GLY A 21 -3.49 -3.02 -5.02
C GLY A 21 -4.83 -2.65 -5.67
N TYR A 22 -4.85 -1.95 -6.80
CA TYR A 22 -6.09 -1.34 -7.32
C TYR A 22 -7.23 -2.33 -7.63
N ALA A 23 -6.92 -3.54 -8.11
CA ALA A 23 -7.94 -4.51 -8.51
C ALA A 23 -8.59 -5.28 -7.33
N GLN A 24 -8.01 -5.26 -6.13
CA GLN A 24 -8.56 -5.96 -4.95
C GLN A 24 -9.22 -5.02 -3.95
N SER A 25 -8.87 -3.72 -3.96
CA SER A 25 -9.48 -2.71 -3.09
C SER A 25 -10.87 -2.23 -3.54
N GLU A 26 -11.15 -2.25 -4.86
CA GLU A 26 -12.47 -1.82 -5.38
C GLU A 26 -13.59 -2.83 -5.07
N LEU A 27 -13.30 -4.12 -4.85
CA LEU A 27 -14.31 -5.15 -4.51
C LEU A 27 -14.87 -5.05 -3.07
N LEU A 28 -14.23 -4.27 -2.19
CA LEU A 28 -14.56 -4.20 -0.76
C LEU A 28 -15.16 -2.86 -0.31
N ASN A 29 -15.12 -1.84 -1.17
CA ASN A 29 -15.64 -0.50 -0.90
C ASN A 29 -16.92 -0.17 -1.69
N ASP A 30 -17.57 -1.20 -2.23
CA ASP A 30 -18.79 -1.05 -2.99
C ASP A 30 -19.94 -0.60 -2.08
N LYS A 31 -20.41 0.63 -2.30
CA LYS A 31 -21.48 1.25 -1.50
C LYS A 31 -22.75 0.42 -1.50
N GLU A 32 -23.05 -0.28 -2.59
CA GLU A 32 -24.26 -1.09 -2.69
C GLU A 32 -24.11 -2.38 -1.88
N ILE A 33 -22.94 -3.02 -1.91
CA ILE A 33 -22.62 -4.15 -1.04
C ILE A 33 -22.75 -3.77 0.44
N ILE A 34 -22.15 -2.65 0.86
CA ILE A 34 -22.21 -2.18 2.25
C ILE A 34 -23.67 -1.91 2.66
N ARG A 35 -24.45 -1.29 1.77
CA ARG A 35 -25.88 -1.02 2.01
C ARG A 35 -26.67 -2.32 2.17
N LEU A 36 -26.53 -3.28 1.25
CA LEU A 36 -27.27 -4.53 1.25
C LEU A 36 -26.90 -5.42 2.46
N THR A 37 -25.63 -5.48 2.82
CA THR A 37 -25.17 -6.24 3.99
C THR A 37 -25.65 -5.64 5.31
N ASN A 38 -25.69 -4.30 5.42
CA ASN A 38 -26.29 -3.61 6.56
C ASN A 38 -27.79 -3.87 6.67
N LEU A 39 -28.51 -3.88 5.55
CA LEU A 39 -29.94 -4.21 5.53
C LEU A 39 -30.20 -5.66 5.94
N LEU A 40 -29.38 -6.61 5.45
CA LEU A 40 -29.42 -8.01 5.88
C LEU A 40 -29.22 -8.14 7.41
N LYS A 41 -28.25 -7.39 7.97
CA LYS A 41 -28.01 -7.39 9.42
C LYS A 41 -29.17 -6.78 10.20
N LYS A 42 -29.66 -5.62 9.76
CA LYS A 42 -30.77 -4.90 10.40
C LYS A 42 -32.05 -5.75 10.45
N HIS A 43 -32.31 -6.49 9.39
CA HIS A 43 -33.53 -7.27 9.23
C HIS A 43 -33.34 -8.78 9.47
N ALA A 44 -32.25 -9.20 10.13
CA ALA A 44 -31.89 -10.61 10.31
C ALA A 44 -32.98 -11.48 10.97
N LYS A 45 -33.91 -10.88 11.72
CA LYS A 45 -35.05 -11.56 12.36
C LYS A 45 -36.29 -11.70 11.48
N ASN A 46 -36.36 -10.98 10.35
CA ASN A 46 -37.48 -11.01 9.43
C ASN A 46 -37.07 -11.78 8.16
N GLN A 47 -37.64 -12.97 8.00
CA GLN A 47 -37.32 -13.88 6.92
C GLN A 47 -37.52 -13.26 5.52
N ASP A 48 -38.65 -12.60 5.29
CA ASP A 48 -38.98 -12.04 3.98
C ASP A 48 -37.99 -10.94 3.60
N SER A 49 -37.62 -10.12 4.58
CA SER A 49 -36.59 -9.09 4.42
C SER A 49 -35.22 -9.70 4.14
N VAL A 50 -34.81 -10.75 4.87
CA VAL A 50 -33.54 -11.44 4.63
C VAL A 50 -33.53 -12.02 3.21
N THR A 51 -34.60 -12.70 2.80
CA THR A 51 -34.71 -13.29 1.47
C THR A 51 -34.64 -12.23 0.38
N TYR A 52 -35.36 -11.12 0.55
CA TYR A 52 -35.35 -10.00 -0.39
C TYR A 52 -33.96 -9.38 -0.56
N TYR A 53 -33.30 -9.01 0.54
CA TYR A 53 -31.99 -8.37 0.48
C TYR A 53 -30.89 -9.34 0.07
N ALA A 54 -31.00 -10.64 0.40
CA ALA A 54 -30.05 -11.65 -0.03
C ALA A 54 -30.15 -11.89 -1.55
N ASN A 55 -31.35 -11.91 -2.12
CA ASN A 55 -31.52 -12.00 -3.58
C ASN A 55 -30.98 -10.76 -4.30
N LYS A 56 -31.14 -9.56 -3.72
CA LYS A 56 -30.51 -8.34 -4.26
C LYS A 56 -28.99 -8.44 -4.22
N LEU A 57 -28.42 -8.88 -3.10
CA LEU A 57 -26.99 -9.08 -2.96
C LEU A 57 -26.48 -10.12 -3.96
N LEU A 58 -27.20 -11.22 -4.14
CA LEU A 58 -26.86 -12.27 -5.10
C LEU A 58 -26.81 -11.72 -6.52
N LYS A 59 -27.89 -11.05 -6.96
CA LYS A 59 -27.96 -10.45 -8.30
C LYS A 59 -26.82 -9.47 -8.53
N TYR A 60 -26.61 -8.54 -7.59
CA TYR A 60 -25.55 -7.55 -7.70
C TYR A 60 -24.15 -8.18 -7.76
N SER A 61 -23.92 -9.19 -6.94
CA SER A 61 -22.63 -9.90 -6.91
C SER A 61 -22.41 -10.80 -8.13
N GLU A 62 -23.46 -11.31 -8.77
CA GLU A 62 -23.36 -12.01 -10.07
C GLU A 62 -23.03 -11.04 -11.21
N GLU A 63 -23.73 -9.90 -11.29
CA GLU A 63 -23.51 -8.87 -12.32
C GLU A 63 -22.09 -8.29 -12.26
N ASN A 64 -21.50 -8.23 -11.07
CA ASN A 64 -20.17 -7.65 -10.83
C ASN A 64 -19.07 -8.70 -10.57
N ASN A 65 -19.34 -10.00 -10.76
CA ASN A 65 -18.38 -11.09 -10.54
C ASN A 65 -17.71 -11.09 -9.15
N LEU A 66 -18.51 -10.90 -8.09
CA LEU A 66 -18.05 -10.77 -6.71
C LEU A 66 -18.26 -12.06 -5.90
N ASP A 67 -17.36 -13.03 -6.04
CA ASP A 67 -17.49 -14.40 -5.49
C ASP A 67 -17.81 -14.46 -3.99
N TYR A 68 -17.09 -13.70 -3.18
CA TYR A 68 -17.32 -13.68 -1.73
C TYR A 68 -18.73 -13.20 -1.38
N TRP A 69 -19.26 -12.21 -2.11
CA TRP A 69 -20.60 -11.68 -1.88
C TRP A 69 -21.69 -12.61 -2.42
N ARG A 70 -21.42 -13.35 -3.50
CA ARG A 70 -22.28 -14.46 -3.96
C ARG A 70 -22.37 -15.55 -2.89
N TYR A 71 -21.22 -15.95 -2.33
CA TYR A 71 -21.15 -16.85 -1.18
C TYR A 71 -22.00 -16.34 -0.01
N SER A 72 -21.80 -15.07 0.40
CA SER A 72 -22.52 -14.48 1.53
C SER A 72 -24.04 -14.43 1.28
N ALA A 73 -24.46 -14.16 0.05
CA ALA A 73 -25.87 -14.17 -0.32
C ALA A 73 -26.49 -15.57 -0.22
N TYR A 74 -25.81 -16.60 -0.75
CA TYR A 74 -26.27 -17.99 -0.60
C TYR A 74 -26.33 -18.45 0.85
N VAL A 75 -25.37 -18.07 1.69
CA VAL A 75 -25.45 -18.37 3.14
C VAL A 75 -26.65 -17.68 3.79
N ALA A 76 -26.97 -16.45 3.42
CA ALA A 76 -28.14 -15.74 3.93
C ALA A 76 -29.45 -16.39 3.48
N LEU A 77 -29.57 -16.78 2.20
CA LEU A 77 -30.73 -17.51 1.66
C LEU A 77 -30.89 -18.87 2.34
N GLY A 78 -29.79 -19.61 2.51
CA GLY A 78 -29.80 -20.90 3.22
C GLY A 78 -30.28 -20.77 4.66
N ASN A 79 -29.87 -19.72 5.39
CA ASN A 79 -30.35 -19.46 6.74
C ASN A 79 -31.82 -19.05 6.79
N ALA A 80 -32.28 -18.26 5.81
CA ALA A 80 -33.69 -17.87 5.70
C ALA A 80 -34.57 -19.12 5.52
N GLN A 81 -34.24 -19.99 4.57
CA GLN A 81 -34.97 -21.22 4.30
C GLN A 81 -34.98 -22.20 5.48
N ARG A 82 -33.85 -22.29 6.21
CA ARG A 82 -33.75 -23.09 7.43
C ARG A 82 -34.74 -22.61 8.50
N THR A 83 -34.87 -21.29 8.63
CA THR A 83 -35.80 -20.66 9.58
C THR A 83 -37.25 -20.89 9.16
N SER A 84 -37.53 -21.00 7.85
CA SER A 84 -38.83 -21.40 7.28
C SER A 84 -39.14 -22.89 7.42
N ASN A 85 -38.28 -23.67 8.09
CA ASN A 85 -38.33 -25.12 8.14
C ASN A 85 -38.19 -25.82 6.77
N ASN A 86 -37.78 -25.10 5.72
CA ASN A 86 -37.50 -25.65 4.40
C ASN A 86 -36.03 -26.11 4.32
N THR A 87 -35.74 -27.18 5.06
CA THR A 87 -34.37 -27.66 5.29
C THR A 87 -33.69 -28.19 4.02
N ILE A 88 -34.47 -28.74 3.08
CA ILE A 88 -33.94 -29.22 1.79
C ILE A 88 -33.44 -28.05 0.96
N GLU A 89 -34.27 -27.01 0.80
CA GLU A 89 -33.88 -25.82 0.04
C GLU A 89 -32.75 -25.05 0.72
N SER A 90 -32.73 -25.05 2.06
CA SER A 90 -31.60 -24.54 2.84
C SER A 90 -30.29 -25.21 2.44
N ASN A 91 -30.28 -26.55 2.30
CA ASN A 91 -29.10 -27.29 1.84
C ASN A 91 -28.73 -26.96 0.39
N ASN A 92 -29.69 -26.77 -0.51
CA ASN A 92 -29.40 -26.37 -1.91
C ASN A 92 -28.58 -25.07 -1.95
N TYR A 93 -28.95 -24.07 -1.15
CA TYR A 93 -28.18 -22.84 -1.03
C TYR A 93 -26.82 -23.05 -0.38
N TYR A 94 -26.75 -23.86 0.68
CA TYR A 94 -25.46 -24.15 1.32
C TYR A 94 -24.50 -24.92 0.40
N TYR A 95 -24.96 -25.82 -0.46
CA TYR A 95 -24.08 -26.46 -1.44
C TYR A 95 -23.48 -25.47 -2.43
N LYS A 96 -24.27 -24.51 -2.91
CA LYS A 96 -23.78 -23.41 -3.76
C LYS A 96 -22.75 -22.56 -3.01
N ALA A 97 -23.02 -22.22 -1.75
CA ALA A 97 -22.07 -21.49 -0.92
C ALA A 97 -20.77 -22.30 -0.67
N LEU A 98 -20.88 -23.60 -0.40
CA LEU A 98 -19.73 -24.47 -0.16
C LEU A 98 -18.83 -24.53 -1.39
N HIS A 99 -19.42 -24.67 -2.59
CA HIS A 99 -18.67 -24.69 -3.84
C HIS A 99 -17.86 -23.40 -4.05
N ILE A 100 -18.44 -22.24 -3.80
CA ILE A 100 -17.71 -20.96 -3.88
C ILE A 100 -16.62 -20.89 -2.81
N ALA A 101 -16.91 -21.32 -1.59
CA ALA A 101 -15.92 -21.33 -0.51
C ALA A 101 -14.72 -22.25 -0.81
N GLU A 102 -14.96 -23.39 -1.48
CA GLU A 102 -13.92 -24.29 -2.01
C GLU A 102 -13.08 -23.62 -3.09
N GLN A 103 -13.71 -22.94 -4.08
CA GLN A 103 -13.01 -22.19 -5.13
C GLN A 103 -12.12 -21.08 -4.56
N LEU A 104 -12.60 -20.39 -3.52
CA LEU A 104 -11.86 -19.34 -2.83
C LEU A 104 -10.79 -19.88 -1.87
N SER A 105 -10.71 -21.20 -1.67
CA SER A 105 -9.84 -21.83 -0.65
C SER A 105 -10.06 -21.27 0.77
N ASP A 106 -11.26 -20.74 1.06
CA ASP A 106 -11.62 -20.14 2.36
C ASP A 106 -12.07 -21.23 3.34
N SER A 107 -11.09 -21.79 4.06
CA SER A 107 -11.29 -22.89 5.02
C SER A 107 -12.30 -22.55 6.13
N GLN A 108 -12.37 -21.28 6.55
CA GLN A 108 -13.32 -20.83 7.59
C GLN A 108 -14.76 -20.84 7.07
N SER A 109 -14.97 -20.35 5.85
CA SER A 109 -16.28 -20.40 5.18
C SER A 109 -16.72 -21.84 4.89
N GLN A 110 -15.80 -22.69 4.43
CA GLN A 110 -16.06 -24.11 4.21
C GLN A 110 -16.52 -24.79 5.51
N TYR A 111 -15.81 -24.55 6.62
CA TYR A 111 -16.21 -25.05 7.95
C TYR A 111 -17.64 -24.60 8.33
N MET A 112 -17.93 -23.31 8.24
CA MET A 112 -19.24 -22.76 8.61
C MET A 112 -20.37 -23.41 7.81
N VAL A 113 -20.20 -23.50 6.49
CA VAL A 113 -21.24 -24.03 5.60
C VAL A 113 -21.42 -25.53 5.79
N MET A 114 -20.33 -26.30 5.86
CA MET A 114 -20.41 -27.74 6.14
C MET A 114 -21.05 -28.05 7.48
N ASN A 115 -20.80 -27.24 8.51
CA ASN A 115 -21.48 -27.37 9.80
C ASN A 115 -22.99 -27.12 9.66
N ASN A 116 -23.42 -26.09 8.92
CA ASN A 116 -24.84 -25.85 8.67
C ASN A 116 -25.51 -26.99 7.89
N ILE A 117 -24.84 -27.53 6.87
CA ILE A 117 -25.31 -28.70 6.11
C ILE A 117 -25.45 -29.92 7.03
N ALA A 118 -24.44 -30.19 7.88
CA ALA A 118 -24.48 -31.30 8.82
C ALA A 118 -25.65 -31.20 9.80
N LEU A 119 -25.92 -30.00 10.32
CA LEU A 119 -27.04 -29.73 11.22
C LEU A 119 -28.40 -29.90 10.53
N ASN A 120 -28.52 -29.46 9.28
CA ASN A 120 -29.71 -29.65 8.46
C ASN A 120 -29.97 -31.14 8.18
N HIS A 121 -28.94 -31.90 7.83
CA HIS A 121 -29.08 -33.36 7.69
C HIS A 121 -29.50 -34.01 9.00
N LYS A 122 -28.97 -33.56 10.14
CA LYS A 122 -29.41 -34.04 11.46
C LYS A 122 -30.89 -33.74 11.72
N SER A 123 -31.38 -32.54 11.40
CA SER A 123 -32.81 -32.20 11.58
C SER A 123 -33.72 -32.97 10.62
N LEU A 124 -33.20 -33.37 9.45
CA LEU A 124 -33.87 -34.28 8.51
C LEU A 124 -33.75 -35.76 8.90
N MET A 125 -33.13 -36.09 10.04
CA MET A 125 -32.81 -37.47 10.46
C MET A 125 -31.92 -38.24 9.46
N GLN A 126 -31.21 -37.53 8.57
CA GLN A 126 -30.23 -38.05 7.62
C GLN A 126 -28.86 -38.13 8.29
N PHE A 127 -28.75 -38.97 9.31
CA PHE A 127 -27.60 -38.96 10.20
C PHE A 127 -26.29 -39.44 9.55
N ASP A 128 -26.33 -40.30 8.53
CA ASP A 128 -25.12 -40.69 7.78
C ASP A 128 -24.51 -39.50 7.04
N SER A 129 -25.35 -38.69 6.39
CA SER A 129 -24.92 -37.43 5.77
C SER A 129 -24.42 -36.43 6.81
N ALA A 130 -25.11 -36.30 7.95
CA ALA A 130 -24.65 -35.46 9.05
C ALA A 130 -23.26 -35.90 9.55
N TYR A 131 -23.06 -37.21 9.77
CA TYR A 131 -21.78 -37.78 10.17
C TYR A 131 -20.69 -37.52 9.13
N TYR A 132 -20.97 -37.70 7.84
CA TYR A 132 -20.02 -37.41 6.76
C TYR A 132 -19.49 -35.97 6.84
N TYR A 133 -20.39 -34.98 6.93
CA TYR A 133 -19.97 -33.58 7.02
C TYR A 133 -19.25 -33.27 8.34
N PHE A 134 -19.74 -33.76 9.48
CA PHE A 134 -19.04 -33.56 10.75
C PHE A 134 -17.64 -34.21 10.77
N LYS A 135 -17.47 -35.37 10.12
CA LYS A 135 -16.17 -36.03 9.99
C LYS A 135 -15.22 -35.23 9.09
N LYS A 136 -15.72 -34.66 7.99
CA LYS A 136 -14.92 -33.74 7.18
C LYS A 136 -14.47 -32.52 8.00
N LEU A 137 -15.34 -31.95 8.83
CA LEU A 137 -14.95 -30.86 9.73
C LEU A 137 -13.76 -31.28 10.62
N ASP A 138 -13.76 -32.48 11.19
CA ASP A 138 -12.65 -33.01 12.00
C ASP A 138 -11.31 -33.01 11.24
N THR A 139 -11.31 -33.21 9.92
CA THR A 139 -10.09 -33.20 9.09
C THR A 139 -9.53 -31.79 8.81
N TYR A 140 -10.39 -30.76 8.73
CA TYR A 140 -9.96 -29.36 8.55
C TYR A 140 -9.12 -28.82 9.72
N HIS A 141 -9.12 -29.52 10.84
CA HIS A 141 -8.56 -29.06 12.12
C HIS A 141 -7.16 -29.59 12.44
N SER A 142 -6.50 -30.30 11.52
CA SER A 142 -5.21 -30.95 11.81
C SER A 142 -4.01 -30.00 11.82
N ASN A 143 -4.10 -28.81 11.22
CA ASN A 143 -2.91 -27.97 11.06
C ASN A 143 -2.95 -26.58 11.70
N GLN A 144 -4.11 -25.92 11.88
CA GLN A 144 -4.20 -24.63 12.58
C GLN A 144 -5.63 -24.37 13.11
N LEU A 145 -5.79 -24.12 14.42
CA LEU A 145 -6.87 -23.36 15.12
C LEU A 145 -8.00 -24.04 15.96
N GLU A 146 -8.18 -23.39 17.13
CA GLU A 146 -9.33 -23.25 18.07
C GLU A 146 -10.04 -24.53 18.56
N VAL A 147 -9.80 -24.86 19.83
CA VAL A 147 -10.36 -26.01 20.58
C VAL A 147 -11.89 -26.07 20.55
N LEU A 148 -12.58 -24.93 20.47
CA LEU A 148 -14.04 -24.84 20.56
C LEU A 148 -14.77 -25.45 19.34
N PRO A 149 -14.57 -24.98 18.08
CA PRO A 149 -15.16 -25.58 16.88
C PRO A 149 -14.99 -27.11 16.80
N ALA A 150 -13.77 -27.60 16.99
CA ALA A 150 -13.46 -29.03 16.92
C ALA A 150 -14.22 -29.83 17.99
N SER A 151 -14.32 -29.29 19.21
CA SER A 151 -15.08 -29.91 20.30
C SER A 151 -16.58 -29.96 20.00
N MET A 152 -17.13 -28.91 19.39
CA MET A 152 -18.53 -28.88 18.97
C MET A 152 -18.84 -29.91 17.87
N ALA A 153 -17.97 -30.04 16.87
CA ALA A 153 -18.12 -31.06 15.83
C ALA A 153 -18.15 -32.48 16.44
N LYS A 154 -17.21 -32.78 17.34
CA LYS A 154 -17.16 -34.06 18.07
C LYS A 154 -18.41 -34.28 18.93
N MET A 155 -18.91 -33.26 19.62
CA MET A 155 -20.14 -33.35 20.41
C MET A 155 -21.35 -33.70 19.51
N ASN A 156 -21.45 -33.09 18.34
CA ASN A 156 -22.50 -33.37 17.38
C ASN A 156 -22.40 -34.79 16.80
N ILE A 157 -21.18 -35.28 16.51
CA ILE A 157 -20.96 -36.68 16.10
C ILE A 157 -21.41 -37.64 17.21
N GLY A 158 -21.03 -37.35 18.47
CA GLY A 158 -21.45 -38.13 19.63
C GLY A 158 -22.97 -38.18 19.78
N LEU A 159 -23.64 -37.05 19.62
CA LEU A 159 -25.10 -36.96 19.62
C LEU A 159 -25.74 -37.77 18.49
N SER A 160 -25.20 -37.72 17.28
CA SER A 160 -25.70 -38.53 16.15
C SER A 160 -25.57 -40.03 16.43
N PHE A 161 -24.46 -40.49 17.01
CA PHE A 161 -24.32 -41.90 17.41
C PHE A 161 -25.26 -42.29 18.55
N LEU A 162 -25.52 -41.38 19.49
CA LEU A 162 -26.46 -41.60 20.58
C LEU A 162 -27.89 -41.81 20.06
N GLN A 163 -28.29 -41.10 18.99
CA GLN A 163 -29.59 -41.32 18.34
C GLN A 163 -29.70 -42.68 17.64
N PHE A 164 -28.58 -43.24 17.15
CA PHE A 164 -28.50 -44.59 16.59
C PHE A 164 -28.33 -45.69 17.64
N GLN A 165 -28.33 -45.37 18.94
CA GLN A 165 -28.00 -46.29 20.02
C GLN A 165 -26.63 -46.97 19.82
N LYS A 166 -25.70 -46.32 19.09
CA LYS A 166 -24.30 -46.74 18.95
C LYS A 166 -23.50 -46.20 20.14
N LEU A 167 -23.80 -46.74 21.32
CA LEU A 167 -23.43 -46.14 22.60
C LEU A 167 -21.91 -45.99 22.79
N ASP A 168 -21.10 -46.92 22.28
CA ASP A 168 -19.64 -46.83 22.44
C ASP A 168 -19.00 -45.78 21.54
N SER A 169 -19.51 -45.65 20.30
CA SER A 169 -19.12 -44.55 19.42
C SER A 169 -19.56 -43.20 20.00
N ALA A 170 -20.79 -43.12 20.53
CA ALA A 170 -21.26 -41.93 21.21
C ALA A 170 -20.34 -41.55 22.38
N ALA A 171 -20.02 -42.51 23.25
CA ALA A 171 -19.12 -42.31 24.38
C ALA A 171 -17.74 -41.77 23.96
N TYR A 172 -17.16 -42.33 22.89
CA TYR A 172 -15.86 -41.91 22.37
C TYR A 172 -15.85 -40.43 21.97
N TYR A 173 -16.80 -40.01 21.15
CA TYR A 173 -16.85 -38.63 20.64
C TYR A 173 -17.30 -37.62 21.71
N LEU A 174 -18.21 -38.02 22.62
CA LEU A 174 -18.60 -37.20 23.77
C LEU A 174 -17.41 -36.96 24.72
N ASN A 175 -16.56 -37.97 24.98
CA ASN A 175 -15.32 -37.78 25.75
C ASN A 175 -14.33 -36.82 25.08
N LYS A 176 -14.11 -36.96 23.77
CA LYS A 176 -13.21 -36.04 23.06
C LYS A 176 -13.71 -34.59 23.11
N SER A 177 -15.00 -34.39 22.90
CA SER A 177 -15.60 -33.05 22.98
C SER A 177 -15.56 -32.47 24.40
N TYR A 178 -15.83 -33.29 25.41
CA TYR A 178 -15.78 -32.86 26.82
C TYR A 178 -14.38 -32.41 27.22
N THR A 179 -13.34 -33.13 26.77
CA THR A 179 -11.94 -32.79 27.02
C THR A 179 -11.60 -31.40 26.48
N GLY A 180 -11.95 -31.12 25.22
CA GLY A 180 -11.69 -29.81 24.64
C GLY A 180 -12.52 -28.69 25.30
N PHE A 181 -13.79 -28.93 25.67
CA PHE A 181 -14.55 -27.93 26.42
C PHE A 181 -13.99 -27.64 27.81
N LYS A 182 -13.38 -28.64 28.47
CA LYS A 182 -12.66 -28.46 29.73
C LYS A 182 -11.39 -27.63 29.56
N GLU A 183 -10.62 -27.88 28.51
CA GLU A 183 -9.38 -27.14 28.20
C GLU A 183 -9.64 -25.62 28.10
N ILE A 184 -10.73 -25.23 27.44
CA ILE A 184 -11.13 -23.81 27.32
C ILE A 184 -12.05 -23.32 28.44
N ASN A 185 -12.28 -24.14 29.48
CA ASN A 185 -13.17 -23.86 30.61
C ASN A 185 -14.58 -23.36 30.20
N ASN A 186 -15.15 -23.90 29.12
CA ASN A 186 -16.44 -23.46 28.61
C ASN A 186 -17.59 -24.14 29.38
N LYS A 187 -18.03 -23.52 30.48
CA LYS A 187 -19.06 -24.06 31.39
C LYS A 187 -20.34 -24.47 30.68
N ARG A 188 -20.77 -23.71 29.67
CA ARG A 188 -21.97 -24.00 28.90
C ARG A 188 -21.88 -25.31 28.14
N PHE A 189 -20.79 -25.52 27.41
CA PHE A 189 -20.62 -26.76 26.64
C PHE A 189 -20.23 -27.95 27.52
N ILE A 190 -19.54 -27.71 28.65
CA ILE A 190 -19.33 -28.71 29.69
C ILE A 190 -20.68 -29.23 30.22
N ALA A 191 -21.62 -28.33 30.57
CA ALA A 191 -22.95 -28.72 31.04
C ALA A 191 -23.74 -29.50 29.97
N GLN A 192 -23.76 -29.01 28.73
CA GLN A 192 -24.42 -29.73 27.63
C GLN A 192 -23.84 -31.13 27.41
N ASN A 193 -22.52 -31.29 27.50
CA ASN A 193 -21.88 -32.58 27.31
C ASN A 193 -22.15 -33.54 28.48
N LEU A 194 -22.20 -33.03 29.72
CA LEU A 194 -22.64 -33.81 30.88
C LEU A 194 -24.09 -34.28 30.72
N TYR A 195 -24.99 -33.43 30.21
CA TYR A 195 -26.36 -33.85 29.86
C TYR A 195 -26.36 -35.00 28.82
N LEU A 196 -25.49 -34.94 27.81
CA LEU A 196 -25.37 -36.02 26.82
C LEU A 196 -24.79 -37.30 27.42
N PHE A 197 -23.85 -37.20 28.37
CA PHE A 197 -23.40 -38.35 29.14
C PHE A 197 -24.53 -38.94 30.00
N ALA A 198 -25.39 -38.10 30.58
CA ALA A 198 -26.56 -38.59 31.31
C ALA A 198 -27.52 -39.39 30.41
N GLU A 199 -27.86 -38.86 29.23
CA GLU A 199 -28.70 -39.58 28.26
C GLU A 199 -28.02 -40.88 27.78
N LEU A 200 -26.70 -40.86 27.56
CA LEU A 200 -25.92 -42.06 27.22
C LEU A 200 -26.02 -43.14 28.31
N GLN A 201 -25.83 -42.78 29.59
CA GLN A 201 -25.93 -43.74 30.68
C GLN A 201 -27.37 -44.24 30.87
N PHE A 202 -28.35 -43.36 30.67
CA PHE A 202 -29.76 -43.73 30.72
C PHE A 202 -30.10 -44.77 29.64
N GLN A 203 -29.62 -44.60 28.40
CA GLN A 203 -29.77 -45.62 27.35
C GLN A 203 -29.02 -46.92 27.67
N LYS A 204 -27.88 -46.85 28.39
CA LYS A 204 -27.19 -48.03 28.95
C LYS A 204 -27.91 -48.66 30.14
N LYS A 205 -29.04 -48.10 30.59
CA LYS A 205 -29.81 -48.50 31.77
C LYS A 205 -29.04 -48.34 33.10
N ASP A 206 -28.00 -47.52 33.12
CA ASP A 206 -27.27 -47.15 34.35
C ASP A 206 -27.88 -45.87 34.92
N ASN A 207 -29.02 -46.03 35.60
CA ASN A 207 -29.80 -44.90 36.13
C ASN A 207 -29.02 -44.08 37.18
N ASN A 208 -28.18 -44.74 37.99
CA ASN A 208 -27.39 -44.06 39.01
C ASN A 208 -26.35 -43.11 38.38
N LYS A 209 -25.61 -43.57 37.36
CA LYS A 209 -24.70 -42.67 36.64
C LYS A 209 -25.45 -41.62 35.82
N ALA A 210 -26.61 -41.97 35.25
CA ALA A 210 -27.43 -41.02 34.51
C ALA A 210 -27.86 -39.83 35.39
N ILE A 211 -28.36 -40.11 36.59
CA ILE A 211 -28.73 -39.07 37.58
C ILE A 211 -27.51 -38.23 37.95
N SER A 212 -26.38 -38.85 38.28
CA SER A 212 -25.16 -38.13 38.65
C SER A 212 -24.68 -37.14 37.58
N TYR A 213 -24.70 -37.55 36.30
CA TYR A 213 -24.35 -36.67 35.20
C TYR A 213 -25.40 -35.57 34.96
N ALA A 214 -26.69 -35.90 35.07
CA ALA A 214 -27.78 -34.94 34.91
C ALA A 214 -27.74 -33.85 36.00
N ASP A 215 -27.50 -34.24 37.26
CA ASP A 215 -27.34 -33.30 38.38
C ASP A 215 -26.10 -32.42 38.20
N SER A 216 -24.98 -33.00 37.76
CA SER A 216 -23.76 -32.23 37.47
C SER A 216 -23.99 -31.18 36.37
N SER A 217 -24.69 -31.56 35.30
CA SER A 217 -25.10 -30.65 34.23
C SER A 217 -26.03 -29.54 34.76
N LEU A 218 -27.04 -29.91 35.55
CA LEU A 218 -28.01 -28.99 36.12
C LEU A 218 -27.38 -27.98 37.09
N ASN A 219 -26.44 -28.42 37.93
CA ASN A 219 -25.72 -27.55 38.86
C ASN A 219 -24.88 -26.51 38.12
N ILE A 220 -24.08 -26.93 37.13
CA ILE A 220 -23.32 -25.99 36.30
C ILE A 220 -24.27 -25.02 35.58
N ALA A 221 -25.41 -25.51 35.07
CA ALA A 221 -26.39 -24.66 34.42
C ALA A 221 -26.96 -23.59 35.36
N LYS A 222 -27.32 -23.96 36.59
CA LYS A 222 -27.85 -23.02 37.61
C LYS A 222 -26.80 -22.00 38.04
N GLU A 223 -25.60 -22.45 38.42
CA GLU A 223 -24.50 -21.59 38.88
C GLU A 223 -24.10 -20.54 37.84
N ASN A 224 -24.19 -20.90 36.55
CA ASN A 224 -23.78 -20.04 35.44
C ASN A 224 -24.96 -19.35 34.74
N LYS A 225 -26.17 -19.39 35.32
CA LYS A 225 -27.40 -18.75 34.78
C LYS A 225 -27.70 -19.16 33.33
N LEU A 226 -27.54 -20.44 33.03
CA LEU A 226 -27.77 -21.04 31.72
C LEU A 226 -29.20 -21.57 31.60
N ASP A 227 -30.18 -20.69 31.78
CA ASP A 227 -31.61 -21.04 31.93
C ASP A 227 -32.15 -21.90 30.77
N MET A 228 -31.60 -21.71 29.57
CA MET A 228 -31.95 -22.48 28.37
C MET A 228 -31.67 -23.99 28.48
N LEU A 229 -30.82 -24.43 29.41
CA LEU A 229 -30.46 -25.84 29.61
C LEU A 229 -31.31 -26.51 30.70
N LEU A 230 -32.02 -25.74 31.53
CA LEU A 230 -32.78 -26.27 32.66
C LEU A 230 -33.92 -27.21 32.20
N PRO A 231 -34.77 -26.85 31.21
CA PRO A 231 -35.90 -27.70 30.84
C PRO A 231 -35.47 -29.09 30.36
N SER A 232 -34.42 -29.20 29.55
CA SER A 232 -33.92 -30.49 29.05
C SER A 232 -33.37 -31.38 30.17
N ASN A 233 -32.67 -30.80 31.15
CA ASN A 233 -32.16 -31.57 32.29
C ASN A 233 -33.31 -32.09 33.16
N TYR A 234 -34.32 -31.24 33.44
CA TYR A 234 -35.48 -31.66 34.20
C TYR A 234 -36.33 -32.72 33.49
N ILE A 235 -36.51 -32.62 32.17
CA ILE A 235 -37.18 -33.67 31.37
C ILE A 235 -36.42 -34.99 31.47
N LEU A 236 -35.09 -34.96 31.40
CA LEU A 236 -34.28 -36.18 31.50
C LEU A 236 -34.39 -36.79 32.90
N LEU A 237 -34.24 -36.01 33.97
CA LEU A 237 -34.44 -36.50 35.34
C LEU A 237 -35.84 -37.08 35.54
N SER A 238 -36.88 -36.42 35.04
CA SER A 238 -38.26 -36.93 35.07
C SER A 238 -38.38 -38.31 34.39
N ARG A 239 -37.79 -38.48 33.20
CA ARG A 239 -37.75 -39.77 32.48
C ARG A 239 -36.99 -40.85 33.26
N ILE A 240 -35.87 -40.49 33.89
CA ILE A 240 -35.06 -41.44 34.67
C ILE A 240 -35.85 -41.92 35.89
N TYR A 241 -36.41 -41.00 36.70
CA TYR A 241 -37.18 -41.37 37.89
C TYR A 241 -38.46 -42.14 37.56
N SER A 242 -39.17 -41.76 36.49
CA SER A 242 -40.32 -42.53 35.99
C SER A 242 -39.92 -43.96 35.61
N SER A 243 -38.76 -44.16 34.97
CA SER A 243 -38.26 -45.50 34.64
C SER A 243 -37.91 -46.35 35.88
N GLN A 244 -37.70 -45.71 37.03
CA GLN A 244 -37.44 -46.36 38.31
C GLN A 244 -38.73 -46.61 39.12
N GLY A 245 -39.88 -46.11 38.65
CA GLY A 245 -41.17 -46.17 39.37
C GLY A 245 -41.35 -45.08 40.43
N ASP A 246 -40.45 -44.09 40.51
CA ASP A 246 -40.57 -42.95 41.43
C ASP A 246 -41.41 -41.84 40.79
N GLU A 247 -42.72 -42.02 40.86
CA GLU A 247 -43.69 -41.09 40.28
C GLU A 247 -43.70 -39.71 40.96
N GLU A 248 -43.34 -39.63 42.24
CA GLU A 248 -43.28 -38.36 42.96
C GLU A 248 -42.18 -37.46 42.39
N LEU A 249 -40.95 -37.98 42.31
CA LEU A 249 -39.83 -37.23 41.74
C LEU A 249 -40.01 -37.01 40.24
N ALA A 250 -40.55 -37.98 39.50
CA ALA A 250 -40.84 -37.83 38.09
C ALA A 250 -41.77 -36.63 37.82
N ASN A 251 -42.86 -36.52 38.57
CA ASN A 251 -43.83 -35.42 38.44
C ASN A 251 -43.25 -34.08 38.91
N LYS A 252 -42.46 -34.07 40.00
CA LYS A 252 -41.74 -32.88 40.46
C LYS A 252 -40.86 -32.29 39.35
N TYR A 253 -40.01 -33.11 38.73
CA TYR A 253 -39.14 -32.65 37.65
C TYR A 253 -39.91 -32.27 36.38
N ALA A 254 -41.02 -32.95 36.06
CA ALA A 254 -41.90 -32.55 34.96
C ALA A 254 -42.54 -31.17 35.18
N ASN A 255 -42.86 -30.80 36.42
CA ASN A 255 -43.36 -29.46 36.77
C ASN A 255 -42.25 -28.41 36.63
N LEU A 256 -41.07 -28.67 37.18
CA LEU A 256 -39.91 -27.78 37.04
C LEU A 256 -39.52 -27.54 35.57
N ALA A 257 -39.63 -28.55 34.72
CA ALA A 257 -39.42 -28.41 33.28
C ALA A 257 -40.42 -27.45 32.63
N ARG A 258 -41.69 -27.48 33.06
CA ARG A 258 -42.74 -26.56 32.56
C ARG A 258 -42.51 -25.13 33.02
N GLU A 259 -42.16 -24.94 34.29
CA GLU A 259 -41.91 -23.63 34.89
C GLU A 259 -40.65 -22.95 34.34
N SER A 260 -39.62 -23.73 34.01
CA SER A 260 -38.35 -23.23 33.46
C SER A 260 -38.36 -22.94 31.97
N LYS A 261 -39.45 -23.26 31.24
CA LYS A 261 -39.53 -22.96 29.80
C LYS A 261 -39.52 -21.44 29.58
N PRO A 262 -38.55 -20.90 28.82
CA PRO A 262 -38.55 -19.48 28.50
C PRO A 262 -39.78 -19.11 27.67
N ARG A 263 -40.42 -17.97 27.96
CA ARG A 263 -41.58 -17.46 27.20
C ARG A 263 -41.25 -17.18 25.72
N VAL A 264 -39.97 -16.92 25.40
CA VAL A 264 -39.45 -16.80 24.04
C VAL A 264 -38.12 -17.54 23.97
N MET A 265 -38.03 -18.54 23.09
CA MET A 265 -36.78 -19.29 22.88
C MET A 265 -35.87 -18.48 21.95
N ASP A 266 -34.90 -17.75 22.53
CA ASP A 266 -33.97 -16.94 21.77
C ASP A 266 -32.84 -17.79 21.15
N PHE A 267 -33.06 -18.28 19.93
CA PHE A 267 -32.08 -19.09 19.19
C PHE A 267 -30.78 -18.33 18.84
N SER A 268 -30.78 -17.00 18.90
CA SER A 268 -29.57 -16.18 18.65
C SER A 268 -28.46 -16.46 19.66
N LYS A 269 -28.82 -16.94 20.85
CA LYS A 269 -27.87 -17.33 21.89
C LYS A 269 -27.40 -18.78 21.77
N SER A 270 -27.74 -19.55 20.73
CA SER A 270 -27.19 -20.91 20.55
C SER A 270 -25.66 -20.86 20.40
N GLY A 271 -24.95 -21.86 20.92
CA GLY A 271 -23.47 -21.84 20.88
C GLY A 271 -22.89 -21.79 19.47
N ILE A 272 -23.61 -22.35 18.49
CA ILE A 272 -23.30 -22.28 17.06
C ILE A 272 -23.57 -20.89 16.49
N SER A 273 -24.68 -20.25 16.89
CA SER A 273 -24.97 -18.85 16.50
C SER A 273 -23.88 -17.91 17.01
N VAL A 274 -23.45 -18.07 18.26
CA VAL A 274 -22.36 -17.28 18.85
C VAL A 274 -21.03 -17.53 18.12
N LEU A 275 -20.71 -18.78 17.79
CA LEU A 275 -19.51 -19.10 17.02
C LEU A 275 -19.55 -18.46 15.62
N ASN A 276 -20.67 -18.60 14.91
CA ASN A 276 -20.87 -18.00 13.59
C ASN A 276 -20.80 -16.46 13.65
N GLU A 277 -21.35 -15.86 14.70
CA GLU A 277 -21.27 -14.41 14.94
C GLU A 277 -19.83 -13.97 15.22
N ASN A 278 -19.07 -14.72 16.02
CA ASN A 278 -17.66 -14.44 16.28
C ASN A 278 -16.80 -14.57 15.01
N ILE A 279 -17.01 -15.60 14.20
CA ILE A 279 -16.33 -15.75 12.90
C ILE A 279 -16.68 -14.57 12.00
N LYS A 280 -17.96 -14.18 11.96
CA LYS A 280 -18.42 -13.01 11.20
C LYS A 280 -17.79 -11.71 11.68
N ILE A 281 -17.68 -11.49 13.00
CA ILE A 281 -17.03 -10.33 13.61
C ILE A 281 -15.53 -10.33 13.29
N LYS A 282 -14.85 -11.47 13.40
CA LYS A 282 -13.43 -11.61 13.06
C LYS A 282 -13.18 -11.23 11.60
N LYS A 283 -13.99 -11.76 10.68
CA LYS A 283 -13.94 -11.35 9.27
C LYS A 283 -14.23 -9.86 9.09
N ALA A 284 -15.24 -9.31 9.77
CA ALA A 284 -15.54 -7.88 9.70
C ALA A 284 -14.35 -7.01 10.14
N LYS A 285 -13.63 -7.42 11.21
CA LYS A 285 -12.41 -6.73 11.66
C LYS A 285 -11.25 -6.87 10.67
N GLU A 286 -11.06 -8.05 10.09
CA GLU A 286 -10.07 -8.24 9.02
C GLU A 286 -10.39 -7.35 7.80
N TYR A 287 -11.67 -7.21 7.46
CA TYR A 287 -12.12 -6.29 6.42
C TYR A 287 -11.87 -4.83 6.77
N GLU A 288 -12.20 -4.41 7.98
CA GLU A 288 -11.95 -3.05 8.45
C GLU A 288 -10.45 -2.72 8.45
N SER A 289 -9.59 -3.65 8.87
CA SER A 289 -8.14 -3.51 8.79
C SER A 289 -7.66 -3.31 7.35
N ARG A 290 -8.15 -4.12 6.41
CA ARG A 290 -7.80 -4.00 4.98
C ARG A 290 -8.32 -2.69 4.37
N LEU A 291 -9.50 -2.24 4.78
CA LEU A 291 -10.05 -0.96 4.33
C LEU A 291 -9.18 0.21 4.80
N ASN A 292 -8.75 0.20 6.07
CA ASN A 292 -7.86 1.20 6.62
C ASN A 292 -6.49 1.19 5.90
N GLU A 293 -5.92 0.02 5.62
CA GLU A 293 -4.67 -0.10 4.83
C GLU A 293 -4.79 0.49 3.42
N VAL A 294 -5.92 0.26 2.75
CA VAL A 294 -6.21 0.83 1.42
C VAL A 294 -6.41 2.35 1.50
N GLU A 295 -7.12 2.83 2.51
CA GLU A 295 -7.36 4.26 2.70
C GLU A 295 -6.06 5.01 3.00
N ASP A 296 -5.21 4.46 3.86
CA ASP A 296 -3.87 4.98 4.17
C ASP A 296 -2.97 5.00 2.92
N SER A 297 -2.99 3.93 2.12
CA SER A 297 -2.25 3.85 0.85
C SER A 297 -2.71 4.92 -0.16
N ASN A 298 -4.02 5.13 -0.28
CA ASN A 298 -4.59 6.16 -1.15
C ASN A 298 -4.22 7.58 -0.67
N LEU A 299 -4.20 7.81 0.64
CA LEU A 299 -3.80 9.09 1.23
C LEU A 299 -2.31 9.39 0.94
N PHE A 300 -1.46 8.36 1.08
CA PHE A 300 -0.03 8.42 0.76
C PHE A 300 0.22 8.75 -0.72
N LEU A 301 -0.49 8.10 -1.65
CA LEU A 301 -0.37 8.36 -3.09
C LEU A 301 -0.77 9.80 -3.45
N ARG A 302 -1.88 10.31 -2.90
CA ARG A 302 -2.35 11.69 -3.15
C ARG A 302 -1.34 12.73 -2.64
N SER A 303 -0.77 12.50 -1.45
CA SER A 303 0.26 13.37 -0.89
C SER A 303 1.52 13.41 -1.77
N ASN A 304 1.98 12.24 -2.24
CA ASN A 304 3.16 12.16 -3.10
C ASN A 304 2.94 12.79 -4.48
N LEU A 305 1.76 12.64 -5.08
CA LEU A 305 1.40 13.31 -6.33
C LEU A 305 1.43 14.84 -6.18
N PHE A 306 0.90 15.36 -5.06
CA PHE A 306 0.95 16.78 -4.76
C PHE A 306 2.39 17.29 -4.65
N ILE A 307 3.25 16.56 -3.93
CA ILE A 307 4.68 16.89 -3.81
C ILE A 307 5.38 16.87 -5.18
N ALA A 308 5.11 15.86 -6.01
CA ALA A 308 5.69 15.74 -7.34
C ALA A 308 5.31 16.92 -8.25
N ILE A 309 4.04 17.35 -8.22
CA ILE A 309 3.57 18.53 -8.97
C ILE A 309 4.30 19.79 -8.51
N LEU A 310 4.49 19.94 -7.19
CA LEU A 310 5.21 21.08 -6.60
C LEU A 310 6.67 21.13 -7.05
N ILE A 311 7.36 19.98 -7.09
CA ILE A 311 8.74 19.86 -7.60
C ILE A 311 8.80 20.22 -9.10
N ILE A 312 7.87 19.71 -9.91
CA ILE A 312 7.80 20.02 -11.35
C ILE A 312 7.62 21.52 -11.57
N LEU A 313 6.76 22.17 -10.78
CA LEU A 313 6.52 23.61 -10.87
C LEU A 313 7.78 24.42 -10.52
N ILE A 314 8.49 24.05 -9.46
CA ILE A 314 9.76 24.68 -9.06
C ILE A 314 10.82 24.50 -10.16
N LEU A 315 10.99 23.28 -10.69
CA LEU A 315 11.93 23.00 -11.77
C LEU A 315 11.59 23.80 -13.04
N SER A 316 10.31 23.94 -13.36
CA SER A 316 9.85 24.73 -14.49
C SER A 316 10.25 26.21 -14.36
N VAL A 317 10.15 26.78 -13.15
CA VAL A 317 10.60 28.16 -12.87
C VAL A 317 12.12 28.30 -13.01
N ILE A 318 12.89 27.32 -12.53
CA ILE A 318 14.36 27.32 -12.65
C ILE A 318 14.78 27.27 -14.12
N VAL A 319 14.19 26.34 -14.89
CA VAL A 319 14.44 26.19 -16.32
C VAL A 319 14.10 27.48 -17.06
N TYR A 320 12.95 28.09 -16.79
CA TYR A 320 12.56 29.37 -17.37
C TYR A 320 13.58 30.49 -17.08
N ARG A 321 14.05 30.62 -15.84
CA ARG A 321 15.09 31.61 -15.49
C ARG A 321 16.40 31.39 -16.24
N PHE A 322 16.80 30.13 -16.42
CA PHE A 322 18.02 29.80 -17.16
C PHE A 322 17.90 30.20 -18.64
N PHE A 323 16.78 29.87 -19.29
CA PHE A 323 16.50 30.27 -20.68
C PHE A 323 16.47 31.79 -20.85
N LYS A 324 15.84 32.52 -19.92
CA LYS A 324 15.79 33.99 -19.96
C LYS A 324 17.20 34.60 -19.91
N LYS A 325 18.02 34.16 -18.95
CA LYS A 325 19.41 34.65 -18.80
C LYS A 325 20.27 34.38 -20.04
N HIS A 326 20.11 33.21 -20.67
CA HIS A 326 20.84 32.89 -21.90
C HIS A 326 20.48 33.86 -23.03
N LYS A 327 19.18 34.13 -23.21
CA LYS A 327 18.68 35.06 -24.22
C LYS A 327 19.17 36.50 -23.98
N ASP A 328 19.17 36.95 -22.73
CA ASP A 328 19.70 38.28 -22.37
C ASP A 328 21.19 38.40 -22.72
N THR A 329 21.98 37.37 -22.39
CA THR A 329 23.43 37.35 -22.71
C THR A 329 23.71 37.36 -24.22
N GLU A 330 22.90 36.66 -25.02
CA GLU A 330 23.02 36.69 -26.48
C GLU A 330 22.74 38.09 -27.06
N ASN A 331 21.77 38.80 -26.51
CA ASN A 331 21.45 40.16 -26.93
C ASN A 331 22.57 41.14 -26.59
N ASP A 332 23.14 41.05 -25.38
CA ASP A 332 24.27 41.88 -24.96
C ASP A 332 25.50 41.70 -25.88
N VAL A 333 25.78 40.46 -26.29
CA VAL A 333 26.89 40.16 -27.21
C VAL A 333 26.66 40.79 -28.59
N LYS A 334 25.43 40.70 -29.13
CA LYS A 334 25.08 41.33 -30.40
C LYS A 334 25.25 42.85 -30.35
N GLU A 335 24.83 43.48 -29.25
CA GLU A 335 24.97 44.92 -29.07
C GLU A 335 26.44 45.37 -29.04
N ILE A 336 27.29 44.61 -28.33
CA ILE A 336 28.74 44.89 -28.26
C ILE A 336 29.39 44.73 -29.64
N GLN A 337 29.00 43.73 -30.42
CA GLN A 337 29.51 43.52 -31.78
C GLN A 337 29.17 44.68 -32.72
N GLN A 338 27.93 45.17 -32.69
CA GLN A 338 27.51 46.32 -33.49
C GLN A 338 28.28 47.60 -33.12
N LYS A 339 28.55 47.81 -31.83
CA LYS A 339 29.36 48.94 -31.36
C LYS A 339 30.82 48.83 -31.85
N LEU A 340 31.39 47.63 -31.86
CA LEU A 340 32.74 47.37 -32.37
C LEU A 340 32.88 47.63 -33.87
N GLU A 341 31.87 47.28 -34.68
CA GLU A 341 31.89 47.53 -36.12
C GLU A 341 31.87 49.03 -36.43
N LYS A 342 31.04 49.81 -35.72
CA LYS A 342 30.99 51.27 -35.88
C LYS A 342 32.30 51.98 -35.54
N ILE A 343 33.01 51.52 -34.50
CA ILE A 343 34.31 52.09 -34.11
C ILE A 343 35.40 51.77 -35.15
N LYS A 344 35.32 50.63 -35.83
CA LYS A 344 36.25 50.27 -36.90
C LYS A 344 36.03 51.10 -38.15
N GLU A 345 34.78 51.44 -38.46
CA GLU A 345 34.44 52.32 -39.57
C GLU A 345 34.89 53.77 -39.32
N SER A 346 34.79 54.28 -38.09
CA SER A 346 35.21 55.65 -37.75
C SER A 346 36.74 55.85 -37.71
N LYS A 347 37.52 54.78 -37.49
CA LYS A 347 39.01 54.84 -37.45
C LYS A 347 39.69 54.73 -38.81
N LEU A 348 38.95 54.64 -39.92
CA LEU A 348 39.51 54.58 -41.28
C LEU A 348 39.82 55.96 -41.88
N GLU A 349 39.42 57.07 -41.26
CA GLU A 349 39.57 58.44 -41.82
C GLU A 349 40.65 59.32 -41.16
N ASP A 350 41.35 58.87 -40.12
CA ASP A 350 42.41 59.70 -39.50
C ASP A 350 43.62 58.84 -39.08
N VAL A 351 44.70 58.88 -39.88
CA VAL A 351 45.97 58.23 -39.54
C VAL A 351 47.12 59.22 -39.72
N THR A 352 47.49 59.89 -38.65
CA THR A 352 48.85 60.40 -38.45
C THR A 352 49.61 59.41 -37.56
N LYS A 353 50.55 58.66 -38.14
CA LYS A 353 51.41 57.71 -37.43
C LYS A 353 52.52 58.49 -36.69
N GLU A 354 52.46 58.52 -35.36
CA GLU A 354 53.63 58.88 -34.54
C GLU A 354 54.57 57.66 -34.44
N ASP A 355 55.57 57.60 -35.32
CA ASP A 355 56.64 56.60 -35.26
C ASP A 355 57.65 56.97 -34.16
N LYS A 356 57.59 56.29 -33.00
CA LYS A 356 58.54 56.46 -31.89
C LYS A 356 59.59 55.34 -31.93
N VAL A 357 60.87 55.72 -31.97
CA VAL A 357 61.98 54.75 -31.87
C VAL A 357 62.23 54.41 -30.39
N ILE A 358 62.21 53.12 -30.07
CA ILE A 358 62.45 52.55 -28.74
C ILE A 358 63.86 51.96 -28.72
N HIS A 359 64.70 52.43 -27.80
CA HIS A 359 66.04 51.88 -27.57
C HIS A 359 66.00 50.86 -26.43
N LEU A 360 66.41 49.63 -26.72
CA LEU A 360 66.51 48.55 -25.76
C LEU A 360 67.82 48.62 -24.97
N LYS A 361 67.85 48.08 -23.74
CA LYS A 361 69.09 48.00 -22.93
C LYS A 361 70.12 47.06 -23.57
N SER A 362 69.69 46.16 -24.46
CA SER A 362 70.54 45.35 -25.34
C SER A 362 71.24 46.13 -26.48
N LYS A 363 71.03 47.46 -26.58
CA LYS A 363 71.51 48.37 -27.64
C LYS A 363 70.82 48.22 -29.00
N ALA A 364 69.75 47.41 -29.10
CA ALA A 364 68.91 47.36 -30.29
C ALA A 364 67.92 48.55 -30.33
N SER A 365 67.59 49.03 -31.53
CA SER A 365 66.60 50.11 -31.75
C SER A 365 65.42 49.57 -32.56
N ILE A 366 64.20 49.73 -32.03
CA ILE A 366 62.96 49.19 -32.61
C ILE A 366 61.97 50.33 -32.84
N ASN A 367 61.34 50.38 -34.03
CA ASN A 367 60.24 51.32 -34.29
C ASN A 367 58.93 50.79 -33.67
N SER A 368 58.23 51.62 -32.91
CA SER A 368 56.97 51.28 -32.26
C SER A 368 55.88 50.80 -33.22
N SER A 369 55.83 51.30 -34.45
CA SER A 369 54.82 50.87 -35.43
C SER A 369 54.97 49.43 -35.91
N ASN A 370 56.15 48.84 -35.75
CA ASN A 370 56.45 47.45 -36.11
C ASN A 370 56.11 46.45 -35.00
N ILE A 371 55.80 46.91 -33.79
CA ILE A 371 55.51 46.04 -32.65
C ILE A 371 54.05 45.57 -32.74
N LEU A 372 53.84 44.25 -32.74
CA LEU A 372 52.53 43.61 -32.68
C LEU A 372 52.06 43.50 -31.22
N TYR A 373 52.91 42.89 -30.38
CA TYR A 373 52.70 42.75 -28.95
C TYR A 373 54.02 42.51 -28.24
N ILE A 374 53.95 42.61 -26.92
CA ILE A 374 55.07 42.45 -26.01
C ILE A 374 54.66 41.47 -24.92
N LYS A 375 55.53 40.50 -24.64
CA LYS A 375 55.30 39.43 -23.68
C LYS A 375 56.37 39.43 -22.60
N SER A 376 55.95 39.27 -21.35
CA SER A 376 56.86 39.07 -20.22
C SER A 376 57.33 37.62 -20.16
N ASP A 377 58.65 37.42 -20.03
CA ASP A 377 59.26 36.13 -19.71
C ASP A 377 60.31 36.27 -18.60
N GLY A 378 59.89 36.01 -17.35
CA GLY A 378 60.74 36.14 -16.17
C GLY A 378 61.28 37.57 -15.98
N HIS A 379 62.61 37.71 -16.01
CA HIS A 379 63.31 39.00 -15.91
C HIS A 379 63.56 39.68 -17.28
N TYR A 380 62.98 39.11 -18.34
CA TYR A 380 63.10 39.58 -19.70
C TYR A 380 61.73 39.91 -20.30
N VAL A 381 61.76 40.74 -21.33
CA VAL A 381 60.59 41.13 -22.12
C VAL A 381 60.89 40.84 -23.59
N GLU A 382 59.96 40.14 -24.22
CA GLU A 382 60.01 39.73 -25.63
C GLU A 382 59.13 40.67 -26.47
N TYR A 383 59.75 41.33 -27.47
CA TYR A 383 59.07 42.21 -28.42
C TYR A 383 58.81 41.46 -29.73
N TYR A 384 57.55 41.21 -30.04
CA TYR A 384 57.13 40.53 -31.27
C TYR A 384 56.86 41.56 -32.37
N LEU A 385 57.58 41.44 -33.48
CA LEU A 385 57.59 42.40 -34.57
C LEU A 385 57.00 41.80 -35.85
N ASP A 386 56.35 42.64 -36.67
CA ASP A 386 55.64 42.23 -37.90
C ASP A 386 56.53 41.48 -38.91
N ALA A 387 57.81 41.89 -39.05
CA ALA A 387 58.73 41.39 -40.06
C ALA A 387 59.82 40.41 -39.53
N LYS A 388 59.80 40.03 -38.24
CA LYS A 388 60.79 39.12 -37.64
C LYS A 388 60.14 37.90 -37.02
N ARG A 389 60.66 36.71 -37.35
CA ARG A 389 60.18 35.43 -36.82
C ARG A 389 60.53 35.23 -35.34
N ASN A 390 61.68 35.74 -34.89
CA ASN A 390 62.11 35.65 -33.51
C ASN A 390 61.93 37.01 -32.81
N PRO A 391 61.43 37.04 -31.57
CA PRO A 391 61.26 38.28 -30.83
C PRO A 391 62.60 38.89 -30.43
N GLU A 392 62.64 40.21 -30.29
CA GLU A 392 63.77 40.89 -29.65
C GLU A 392 63.61 40.81 -28.13
N ILE A 393 64.68 40.44 -27.43
CA ILE A 393 64.64 40.19 -25.98
C ILE A 393 65.44 41.28 -25.26
N ASP A 394 64.83 41.90 -24.26
CA ASP A 394 65.47 42.91 -23.41
C ASP A 394 65.27 42.62 -21.93
N ARG A 395 66.28 42.93 -21.10
CA ARG A 395 66.19 42.78 -19.64
C ARG A 395 65.42 43.97 -19.06
N ASN A 396 64.12 43.83 -18.93
CA ASN A 396 63.23 44.92 -18.55
C ASN A 396 62.03 44.46 -17.71
N THR A 397 61.26 45.39 -17.15
CA THR A 397 60.00 45.10 -16.46
C THR A 397 58.81 45.57 -17.28
N MET A 398 57.68 44.86 -17.22
CA MET A 398 56.47 45.26 -17.96
C MET A 398 56.01 46.69 -17.64
N ILE A 399 56.24 47.17 -16.42
CA ILE A 399 55.89 48.52 -15.98
C ILE A 399 56.79 49.58 -16.64
N GLU A 400 58.11 49.32 -16.71
CA GLU A 400 59.05 50.21 -17.41
C GLU A 400 58.75 50.26 -18.91
N VAL A 401 58.46 49.11 -19.51
CA VAL A 401 58.13 49.01 -20.93
C VAL A 401 56.83 49.76 -21.25
N GLU A 402 55.79 49.58 -20.43
CA GLU A 402 54.52 50.29 -20.55
C GLU A 402 54.69 51.82 -20.54
N LYS A 403 55.56 52.36 -19.66
CA LYS A 403 55.88 53.80 -19.61
C LYS A 403 56.67 54.31 -20.82
N SER A 404 57.45 53.43 -21.46
CA SER A 404 58.27 53.81 -22.62
C SER A 404 57.47 53.92 -23.92
N LEU A 405 56.32 53.23 -23.98
CA LEU A 405 55.48 53.13 -25.17
C LEU A 405 54.51 54.32 -25.31
N PRO A 406 54.12 54.68 -26.55
CA PRO A 406 53.01 55.62 -26.77
C PRO A 406 51.70 55.06 -26.20
N SER A 407 51.13 55.73 -25.21
CA SER A 407 49.90 55.27 -24.51
C SER A 407 48.65 55.28 -25.39
N ASN A 408 48.68 55.99 -26.53
CA ASN A 408 47.62 55.99 -27.54
C ASN A 408 47.62 54.72 -28.40
N SER A 409 48.77 54.05 -28.52
CA SER A 409 48.95 52.93 -29.45
C SER A 409 49.13 51.59 -28.73
N PHE A 410 49.49 51.60 -27.44
CA PHE A 410 49.78 50.39 -26.68
C PHE A 410 48.98 50.33 -25.39
N ILE A 411 48.49 49.12 -25.08
CA ILE A 411 47.77 48.86 -23.84
C ILE A 411 48.11 47.49 -23.28
N ARG A 412 48.21 47.42 -21.96
CA ARG A 412 48.34 46.16 -21.22
C ARG A 412 46.99 45.45 -21.12
N ILE A 413 46.92 44.21 -21.59
CA ILE A 413 45.68 43.39 -21.58
C ILE A 413 45.74 42.18 -20.63
N HIS A 414 46.94 41.91 -20.10
CA HIS A 414 47.20 40.86 -19.14
C HIS A 414 48.43 41.24 -18.31
N LYS A 415 48.61 40.62 -17.14
CA LYS A 415 49.82 40.82 -16.32
C LYS A 415 51.13 40.55 -17.08
N SER A 416 51.07 39.75 -18.16
CA SER A 416 52.22 39.35 -18.98
C SER A 416 52.19 39.89 -20.42
N TYR A 417 51.18 40.66 -20.83
CA TYR A 417 51.03 41.07 -22.24
C TYR A 417 50.64 42.55 -22.39
N ILE A 418 51.36 43.25 -23.26
CA ILE A 418 51.00 44.57 -23.83
C ILE A 418 50.79 44.37 -25.33
N VAL A 419 49.74 44.94 -25.89
CA VAL A 419 49.39 44.80 -27.31
C VAL A 419 49.34 46.16 -27.98
N ASN A 420 49.71 46.20 -29.26
CA ASN A 420 49.46 47.35 -30.12
C ASN A 420 47.96 47.37 -30.49
N ILE A 421 47.26 48.42 -30.08
CA ILE A 421 45.81 48.57 -30.26
C ILE A 421 45.45 48.54 -31.76
N ASN A 422 46.29 49.17 -32.59
CA ASN A 422 46.08 49.27 -34.03
C ASN A 422 46.22 47.93 -34.76
N ARG A 423 46.77 46.91 -34.09
CA ARG A 423 46.97 45.56 -34.64
C ARG A 423 45.90 44.56 -34.18
N ILE A 424 44.91 44.99 -33.40
CA ILE A 424 43.83 44.12 -32.90
C ILE A 424 42.76 43.90 -33.99
N LYS A 425 42.53 42.63 -34.35
CA LYS A 425 41.50 42.24 -35.34
C LYS A 425 40.18 41.81 -34.70
N ILE A 426 40.19 41.02 -33.63
CA ILE A 426 38.97 40.52 -32.94
C ILE A 426 39.15 40.59 -31.42
N ILE A 427 38.11 41.01 -30.70
CA ILE A 427 38.06 40.96 -29.23
C ILE A 427 36.92 40.03 -28.80
N ASN A 428 37.26 39.00 -28.02
CA ASN A 428 36.33 38.07 -27.38
C ASN A 428 36.18 38.36 -25.88
N SER A 429 35.34 37.59 -25.19
CA SER A 429 35.08 37.79 -23.76
C SER A 429 36.33 37.64 -22.88
N ASN A 430 37.31 36.83 -23.32
CA ASN A 430 38.52 36.45 -22.58
C ASN A 430 39.81 36.39 -23.43
N LYS A 431 39.77 36.78 -24.71
CA LYS A 431 40.94 36.77 -25.61
C LYS A 431 40.87 37.90 -26.63
N VAL A 432 42.02 38.30 -27.17
CA VAL A 432 42.19 39.25 -28.27
C VAL A 432 42.94 38.55 -29.40
N MET A 433 42.51 38.72 -30.65
CA MET A 433 43.20 38.23 -31.85
C MET A 433 43.86 39.40 -32.58
N LEU A 434 45.14 39.27 -32.91
CA LEU A 434 45.88 40.25 -33.71
C LEU A 434 45.67 40.02 -35.23
N ASP A 435 46.07 40.98 -36.05
CA ASP A 435 46.00 40.92 -37.51
C ASP A 435 46.81 39.78 -38.13
N ASN A 436 47.92 39.39 -37.49
CA ASN A 436 48.71 38.20 -37.83
C ASN A 436 48.06 36.85 -37.46
N GLY A 437 46.89 36.86 -36.79
CA GLY A 437 46.15 35.67 -36.40
C GLY A 437 46.46 35.10 -35.01
N GLU A 438 47.38 35.69 -34.25
CA GLU A 438 47.70 35.23 -32.90
C GLU A 438 46.62 35.60 -31.86
N TRP A 439 46.32 34.66 -30.96
CA TRP A 439 45.36 34.84 -29.87
C TRP A 439 46.05 35.05 -28.52
N ILE A 440 45.80 36.19 -27.89
CA ILE A 440 46.35 36.59 -26.59
C ILE A 440 45.23 36.62 -25.55
N ASN A 441 45.49 36.08 -24.35
CA ASN A 441 44.49 36.05 -23.28
C ASN A 441 44.23 37.45 -22.70
N LEU A 442 42.96 37.81 -22.55
CA LEU A 442 42.49 39.05 -21.95
C LEU A 442 42.01 38.78 -20.52
N SER A 443 42.66 39.40 -19.55
CA SER A 443 42.27 39.28 -18.15
C SER A 443 41.07 40.19 -17.81
N ARG A 444 40.27 39.77 -16.82
CA ARG A 444 39.06 40.50 -16.41
C ARG A 444 39.34 41.93 -15.91
N VAL A 445 40.47 42.15 -15.24
CA VAL A 445 40.88 43.46 -14.70
C VAL A 445 41.19 44.43 -15.84
N TYR A 446 42.11 44.04 -16.73
CA TYR A 446 42.57 44.87 -17.85
C TYR A 446 41.54 44.99 -18.99
N LYS A 447 40.47 44.19 -18.95
CA LYS A 447 39.34 44.32 -19.89
C LYS A 447 38.60 45.65 -19.73
N GLN A 448 38.54 46.20 -18.52
CA GLN A 448 37.90 47.50 -18.31
C GLN A 448 38.78 48.62 -18.88
N ASP A 449 40.08 48.59 -18.61
CA ASP A 449 41.06 49.55 -19.15
C ASP A 449 41.06 49.57 -20.69
N LEU A 450 40.99 48.38 -21.31
CA LEU A 450 40.87 48.24 -22.77
C LEU A 450 39.57 48.84 -23.31
N LYS A 451 38.45 48.67 -22.60
CA LYS A 451 37.19 49.32 -22.99
C LYS A 451 37.29 50.84 -22.87
N ASP A 452 37.90 51.34 -21.81
CA ASP A 452 37.97 52.78 -21.54
C ASP A 452 38.87 53.50 -22.56
N ILE A 453 39.99 52.88 -22.97
CA ILE A 453 40.85 53.39 -24.06
C ILE A 453 40.17 53.32 -25.43
N LEU A 454 39.39 52.28 -25.70
CA LEU A 454 38.62 52.19 -26.96
C LEU A 454 37.44 53.18 -27.02
N ASN A 455 36.99 53.70 -25.87
CA ASN A 455 35.89 54.68 -25.76
C ASN A 455 36.37 56.14 -25.68
N LYS A 456 37.66 56.39 -25.38
CA LYS A 456 38.29 57.71 -25.42
C LYS A 456 38.87 57.94 -26.81
N GLU A 457 38.01 58.37 -27.73
CA GLU A 457 38.29 59.16 -28.94
C GLU A 457 37.01 59.33 -29.74
#